data_AF-A0A6C0BST9-F1
#
_entry.id   AF-A0A6C0BST9-F1
#
_cell.length_a   1.000
_cell.length_b   1.000
_cell.length_c   1.000
_cell.angle_alpha   90.00
_cell.angle_beta   90.00
_cell.angle_gamma   90.00
#
_symmetry.space_group_name_H-M   'P 1'
#
loop_
_entity.id
_entity.type
_entity.pdbx_description
1 polymer ?
#
loop_
_entity_poly.entity_id
_entity_poly.type
_entity_poly.pdbx_seq_one_letter_code
_entity_poly.pdbx_strand_id
1 'polypeptide(L)'
;MTGTNILLKKGFFLINFYDYIIYNIMDYIDAIFFKHPRENKMSYCEHFYFSSTLSFLFCCGSIHACTHSFMPYLFQTSSTDYNNIISESIEKKHYSMKMDR
;
A
#
# COMPACT_ATOMS: atom_id res chain seq x y z
N MET A 1 -45.58 21.67 -24.77
CA MET A 1 -45.19 20.60 -23.81
C MET A 1 -44.00 19.74 -24.29
N THR A 2 -43.26 20.12 -25.33
CA THR A 2 -42.16 19.32 -25.92
C THR A 2 -40.77 19.68 -25.39
N GLY A 3 -40.51 20.95 -25.04
CA GLY A 3 -39.19 21.42 -24.59
C GLY A 3 -38.75 20.88 -23.22
N THR A 4 -39.67 20.74 -22.27
CA THR A 4 -39.40 20.23 -20.92
C THR A 4 -38.98 18.75 -20.91
N ASN A 5 -39.58 17.91 -21.77
CA ASN A 5 -39.20 16.50 -21.90
C ASN A 5 -37.79 16.29 -22.49
N ILE A 6 -37.34 17.19 -23.36
CA ILE A 6 -36.00 17.13 -23.96
C ILE A 6 -34.93 17.53 -22.94
N LEU A 7 -35.18 18.59 -22.16
CA LEU A 7 -34.30 19.03 -21.08
C LEU A 7 -34.16 17.95 -20.00
N LEU A 8 -35.27 17.33 -19.59
CA LEU A 8 -35.24 16.24 -18.61
C LEU A 8 -34.46 15.02 -19.11
N LYS A 9 -34.65 14.62 -20.39
CA LYS A 9 -33.88 13.50 -20.98
C LYS A 9 -32.39 13.81 -21.09
N LYS A 10 -32.00 15.02 -21.48
CA LYS A 10 -30.59 15.45 -21.50
C LYS A 10 -29.99 15.46 -20.10
N GLY A 11 -30.72 16.00 -19.11
CA GLY A 11 -30.29 16.00 -17.71
C GLY A 11 -30.07 14.60 -17.17
N PHE A 12 -31.02 13.69 -17.40
CA PHE A 12 -30.90 12.29 -17.00
C PHE A 12 -29.70 11.59 -17.66
N PHE A 13 -29.48 11.81 -18.96
CA PHE A 13 -28.31 11.26 -19.67
C PHE A 13 -26.99 11.76 -19.07
N LEU A 14 -26.87 13.05 -18.77
CA LEU A 14 -25.67 13.65 -18.18
C LEU A 14 -25.37 13.09 -16.78
N ILE A 15 -26.41 12.87 -15.97
CA ILE A 15 -26.25 12.27 -14.62
C ILE A 15 -25.72 10.84 -14.74
N ASN A 16 -26.34 9.99 -15.57
CA ASN A 16 -25.87 8.61 -15.76
C ASN A 16 -24.44 8.55 -16.30
N PHE A 17 -24.09 9.47 -17.20
CA PHE A 17 -22.72 9.55 -17.71
C PHE A 17 -21.72 9.96 -16.63
N TYR A 18 -22.07 10.94 -15.79
CA TYR A 18 -21.24 11.33 -14.65
C TYR A 18 -21.06 10.18 -13.65
N ASP A 19 -22.14 9.49 -13.29
CA ASP A 19 -22.10 8.34 -12.38
C ASP A 19 -21.21 7.22 -12.92
N TYR A 20 -21.27 6.95 -14.22
CA TYR A 20 -20.38 5.99 -14.89
C TYR A 20 -18.90 6.39 -14.75
N ILE A 21 -18.56 7.65 -15.01
CA ILE A 21 -17.17 8.12 -14.90
C ILE A 21 -16.69 8.02 -13.45
N ILE A 22 -17.49 8.47 -12.48
CA ILE A 22 -17.13 8.40 -11.05
C ILE A 22 -16.96 6.94 -10.61
N TYR A 23 -17.85 6.04 -11.01
CA TYR A 23 -17.75 4.62 -10.68
C TYR A 23 -16.42 4.02 -11.16
N ASN A 24 -16.03 4.28 -12.41
CA ASN A 24 -14.77 3.80 -12.94
C ASN A 24 -13.56 4.39 -12.19
N ILE A 25 -13.57 5.70 -11.90
CA ILE A 25 -12.47 6.33 -11.16
C ILE A 25 -12.35 5.73 -9.75
N MET A 26 -13.47 5.53 -9.06
CA MET A 26 -13.46 4.94 -7.72
C MET A 26 -12.96 3.50 -7.74
N ASP A 27 -13.32 2.71 -8.75
CA ASP A 27 -12.83 1.35 -8.93
C ASP A 27 -11.30 1.31 -9.13
N TYR A 28 -10.75 2.22 -9.96
CA TYR A 28 -9.31 2.35 -10.13
C TYR A 28 -8.60 2.77 -8.84
N ILE A 29 -9.16 3.71 -8.09
CA ILE A 29 -8.59 4.14 -6.80
C ILE A 29 -8.59 2.96 -5.81
N ASP A 30 -9.68 2.19 -5.75
CA ASP A 30 -9.76 1.02 -4.86
C ASP A 30 -8.72 -0.03 -5.21
N ALA A 31 -8.59 -0.35 -6.50
CA ALA A 31 -7.62 -1.32 -6.99
C ALA A 31 -6.17 -0.94 -6.67
N ILE A 32 -5.82 0.35 -6.80
CA ILE A 32 -4.44 0.83 -6.60
C ILE A 32 -4.10 0.97 -5.11
N PHE A 33 -5.00 1.54 -4.30
CA PHE A 33 -4.65 1.97 -2.95
C PHE A 33 -5.22 1.10 -1.84
N PHE A 34 -6.41 0.52 -2.01
CA PHE A 34 -7.15 -0.05 -0.89
C PHE A 34 -7.28 -1.57 -0.94
N LYS A 35 -7.28 -2.17 -2.14
CA LYS A 35 -7.40 -3.62 -2.31
C LYS A 35 -6.31 -4.39 -1.54
N HIS A 36 -5.04 -4.07 -1.78
CA HIS A 36 -3.93 -4.78 -1.16
C HIS A 36 -3.83 -4.59 0.37
N PRO A 37 -3.93 -3.37 0.94
CA PRO A 37 -3.99 -3.21 2.39
C PRO A 37 -5.17 -3.98 3.01
N ARG A 38 -6.35 -3.96 2.38
CA ARG A 38 -7.55 -4.66 2.87
C ARG A 38 -7.39 -6.18 2.87
N GLU A 39 -6.78 -6.75 1.83
CA GLU A 39 -6.42 -8.18 1.77
C GLU A 39 -5.47 -8.58 2.92
N ASN A 40 -4.64 -7.65 3.38
CA ASN A 40 -3.73 -7.83 4.50
C ASN A 40 -4.25 -7.24 5.82
N LYS A 41 -5.56 -6.96 5.93
CA LYS A 41 -6.21 -6.41 7.13
C LYS A 41 -5.52 -5.16 7.69
N MET A 42 -5.14 -4.25 6.81
CA MET A 42 -4.54 -2.97 7.15
C MET A 42 -5.30 -1.82 6.49
N SER A 43 -5.38 -0.69 7.18
CA SER A 43 -5.66 0.58 6.52
C SER A 43 -4.49 0.99 5.62
N TYR A 44 -4.76 1.88 4.66
CA TYR A 44 -3.72 2.43 3.78
C TYR A 44 -2.56 3.04 4.59
N CYS A 45 -2.86 3.81 5.64
CA CYS A 45 -1.85 4.45 6.48
C CYS A 45 -0.99 3.44 7.24
N GLU A 46 -1.58 2.37 7.78
CA GLU A 46 -0.82 1.32 8.46
C GLU A 46 0.09 0.56 7.50
N HIS A 47 -0.41 0.24 6.31
CA HIS A 47 0.38 -0.41 5.27
C HIS A 47 1.52 0.50 4.79
N PHE A 48 1.25 1.80 4.60
CA PHE A 48 2.26 2.80 4.23
C PHE A 48 3.35 2.95 5.30
N TYR A 49 2.96 3.08 6.57
CA TYR A 49 3.90 3.21 7.68
C TYR A 49 4.78 1.97 7.82
N PHE A 50 4.17 0.78 7.78
CA PHE A 50 4.89 -0.49 7.85
C PHE A 50 5.88 -0.63 6.68
N SER A 51 5.42 -0.39 5.44
CA SER A 51 6.26 -0.48 4.25
C SER A 51 7.41 0.54 4.27
N SER A 52 7.16 1.75 4.77
CA SER A 52 8.20 2.78 4.92
C SER A 52 9.24 2.39 5.97
N THR A 53 8.81 1.81 7.09
CA THR A 53 9.72 1.28 8.13
C THR A 53 10.60 0.17 7.55
N LEU A 54 9.99 -0.75 6.80
CA LEU A 54 10.70 -1.85 6.17
C LEU A 54 11.69 -1.35 5.11
N SER A 55 11.30 -0.36 4.30
CA SER A 55 12.18 0.30 3.34
C SER A 55 13.38 0.96 4.01
N PHE A 56 13.19 1.59 5.16
CA PHE A 56 14.28 2.20 5.93
C PHE A 56 15.25 1.13 6.44
N LEU A 57 14.75 0.02 6.98
CA LEU A 57 15.57 -1.11 7.41
C LEU A 57 16.38 -1.72 6.25
N PHE A 58 15.78 -1.89 5.08
CA PHE A 58 16.50 -2.33 3.88
C PHE A 58 17.60 -1.34 3.46
N CYS A 59 17.34 -0.04 3.56
CA CYS A 59 18.32 1.00 3.25
C CYS A 59 19.51 0.97 4.23
N CYS A 60 19.24 0.86 5.54
CA CYS A 60 20.30 0.74 6.54
C CYS A 60 21.09 -0.56 6.36
N GLY A 61 20.40 -1.68 6.14
CA GLY A 61 21.02 -2.98 5.88
C GLY A 61 21.90 -2.97 4.63
N SER A 62 21.48 -2.29 3.56
CA SER A 62 22.28 -2.16 2.34
C SER A 62 23.52 -1.29 2.55
N ILE A 63 23.40 -0.16 3.25
CA ILE A 63 24.54 0.70 3.60
C ILE A 63 25.55 -0.07 4.45
N HIS A 64 25.08 -0.84 5.44
CA HIS A 64 25.94 -1.66 6.29
C HIS A 64 26.63 -2.79 5.48
N ALA A 65 25.89 -3.49 4.62
CA ALA A 65 26.46 -4.54 3.77
C ALA A 65 27.50 -3.98 2.77
N CYS A 66 27.22 -2.83 2.17
CA CYS A 66 28.19 -2.12 1.35
C CYS A 66 29.42 -1.71 2.17
N THR A 67 29.26 -1.19 3.38
CA THR A 67 30.41 -0.83 4.22
C THR A 67 31.22 -2.06 4.63
N HIS A 68 30.55 -3.17 4.97
CA HIS A 68 31.19 -4.44 5.31
C HIS A 68 32.02 -5.01 4.13
N SER A 69 31.62 -4.79 2.88
CA SER A 69 32.41 -5.25 1.73
C SER A 69 33.74 -4.51 1.56
N PHE A 70 33.82 -3.24 1.98
CA PHE A 70 35.07 -2.46 2.00
C PHE A 70 35.86 -2.64 3.29
N MET A 71 35.17 -2.72 4.43
CA MET A 71 35.75 -2.79 5.78
C MET A 71 35.04 -3.87 6.60
N PRO A 72 35.44 -5.16 6.44
CA PRO A 72 34.74 -6.30 7.05
C PRO A 72 34.63 -6.24 8.57
N TYR A 73 35.56 -5.54 9.23
CA TYR A 73 35.62 -5.44 10.70
C TYR A 73 34.50 -4.57 11.31
N LEU A 74 33.99 -3.55 10.60
CA LEU A 74 33.04 -2.59 11.19
C LEU A 74 31.62 -3.17 11.39
N PHE A 75 31.22 -4.16 10.58
CA PHE A 75 29.85 -4.69 10.56
C PHE A 75 29.80 -6.19 10.27
N GLN A 76 30.45 -6.99 11.11
CA GLN A 76 30.71 -8.41 10.82
C GLN A 76 29.45 -9.28 10.61
N THR A 77 28.34 -8.97 11.29
CA THR A 77 27.08 -9.75 11.24
C THR A 77 25.91 -8.97 10.65
N SER A 78 26.12 -7.75 10.14
CA SER A 78 25.01 -6.83 9.85
C SER A 78 23.99 -7.37 8.86
N SER A 79 24.42 -8.10 7.83
CA SER A 79 23.48 -8.68 6.86
C SER A 79 22.55 -9.70 7.52
N THR A 80 23.07 -10.53 8.43
CA THR A 80 22.26 -11.49 9.20
C THR A 80 21.35 -10.77 10.18
N ASP A 81 21.88 -9.75 10.88
CA ASP A 81 21.12 -9.00 11.89
C ASP A 81 19.91 -8.29 11.28
N TYR A 82 20.12 -7.55 10.18
CA TYR A 82 19.02 -6.88 9.48
C TYR A 82 18.03 -7.88 8.87
N ASN A 83 18.49 -9.01 8.34
CA ASN A 83 17.59 -10.06 7.83
C ASN A 83 16.70 -10.64 8.94
N ASN A 84 17.25 -10.87 10.12
CA ASN A 84 16.47 -11.35 11.27
C ASN A 84 15.43 -10.30 11.70
N ILE A 85 15.85 -9.04 11.87
CA ILE A 85 14.94 -7.95 12.25
C ILE A 85 13.80 -7.78 11.24
N ILE A 86 14.11 -7.83 9.95
CA ILE A 86 13.12 -7.73 8.87
C ILE A 86 12.15 -8.91 8.91
N SER A 87 12.67 -10.13 9.03
CA SER A 87 11.84 -11.35 9.08
C SER A 87 10.91 -11.34 10.28
N GLU A 88 11.42 -11.01 11.47
CA GLU A 88 10.62 -10.87 12.68
C GLU A 88 9.56 -9.77 12.55
N SER A 89 9.88 -8.65 11.90
CA SER A 89 8.94 -7.55 11.67
C SER A 89 7.79 -7.96 10.76
N ILE A 90 8.08 -8.73 9.70
CA ILE A 90 7.08 -9.28 8.78
C ILE A 90 6.22 -10.33 9.50
N GLU A 91 6.84 -11.27 10.21
CA GLU A 91 6.13 -12.33 10.93
C GLU A 91 5.22 -11.79 12.03
N LYS A 92 5.70 -10.83 12.83
CA LYS A 92 4.91 -10.17 13.87
C LYS A 92 3.68 -9.50 13.29
N LYS A 93 3.83 -8.84 12.13
CA LYS A 93 2.69 -8.19 11.46
C LYS A 93 1.71 -9.24 10.94
N HIS A 94 2.18 -10.34 10.33
CA HIS A 94 1.32 -11.45 9.91
C HIS A 94 0.59 -12.14 11.08
N TYR A 95 1.24 -12.27 12.24
CA TYR A 95 0.64 -12.87 13.42
C TYR A 95 -0.46 -11.98 14.01
N SER A 96 -0.21 -10.67 14.11
CA SER A 96 -1.22 -9.68 14.52
C SER A 96 -2.49 -9.80 13.67
N MET A 97 -2.38 -9.96 12.35
CA MET A 97 -3.53 -10.12 11.45
C MET A 97 -4.33 -11.42 11.70
N LYS A 98 -3.69 -12.49 12.20
CA LYS A 98 -4.35 -13.79 12.44
C LYS A 98 -5.20 -13.79 13.70
N MET A 99 -4.84 -12.96 14.70
CA MET A 99 -5.52 -12.87 16.01
C MET A 99 -6.78 -12.02 15.98
N ASP A 100 -6.90 -11.09 15.02
CA ASP A 100 -8.14 -10.35 14.75
C ASP A 100 -9.15 -11.20 13.93
N ARG A 101 -9.43 -12.45 14.34
CA ARG A 101 -10.40 -13.38 13.71
C ARG A 101 -11.38 -13.95 14.72
#